data_AF-J3HCL3-F1
#
_entry.id   AF-J3HCL3-F1
#
_cell.length_a   1.000
_cell.length_b   1.000
_cell.length_c   1.000
_cell.angle_alpha   90.00
_cell.angle_beta   90.00
_cell.angle_gamma   90.00
#
_symmetry.space_group_name_H-M   'P 1'
#
loop_
_entity.id
_entity.type
_entity.pdbx_description
1 polymer ?
#
loop_
_entity_poly.entity_id
_entity_poly.type
_entity_poly.pdbx_seq_one_letter_code
_entity_poly.pdbx_strand_id
1 'polypeptide(L)'
;MFFRVVFLAFLLVGLEGCKKEEGLDITDDHMAYALGKLQFTCVKESERLPPVSESAQSLYNYARFLDSGVAQKDYQQIARFYRLGYAAGSYKAGTNLHTLISQGMIKSDEPGKEVIDIVESLISAGVPGGYYDMGHYLEIGYGVKQDTSRAHAYFRRAADLGNPDAQFYVSKLLEGITSAKQVVLDMRRCAMNQGHAQSAYHYGMFLKVRHSYPEAIEGFQSGTRNGSSNSAGFLSGGFATPDPKDRLYYFALAEDPERSRRYAIIEEFLDRYEDLGAKVPDIDSIVPLPPAKLPDWDGTFEWLKKRDSTPPPEKPSEEMIRELSEEKGLDPETGLPLSKHQ
;
A
#
# COMPACT_ATOMS: atom_id res chain seq x y z
N MET A 1 -77.24 18.38 3.81
CA MET A 1 -76.71 17.79 2.56
C MET A 1 -75.61 18.73 2.06
N PHE A 2 -74.34 18.30 2.13
CA PHE A 2 -73.10 18.96 1.66
C PHE A 2 -72.97 20.50 1.76
N PHE A 3 -72.14 20.97 2.69
CA PHE A 3 -71.59 22.33 2.67
C PHE A 3 -70.09 22.32 2.35
N ARG A 4 -69.70 23.25 1.47
CA ARG A 4 -68.38 23.43 0.87
C ARG A 4 -67.38 24.12 1.82
N VAL A 5 -66.13 23.75 1.57
CA VAL A 5 -64.82 24.32 1.97
C VAL A 5 -64.74 25.85 1.83
N VAL A 6 -64.14 26.55 2.81
CA VAL A 6 -62.91 27.39 2.72
C VAL A 6 -62.57 27.85 4.15
N PHE A 7 -61.42 27.41 4.68
CA PHE A 7 -60.89 27.88 5.97
C PHE A 7 -59.91 29.03 5.74
N LEU A 8 -60.15 30.15 6.44
CA LEU A 8 -59.28 31.32 6.51
C LEU A 8 -58.18 31.14 7.55
N ALA A 9 -57.05 31.76 7.26
CA ALA A 9 -55.78 31.75 7.99
C ALA A 9 -55.86 32.19 9.46
N PHE A 10 -55.06 31.55 10.32
CA PHE A 10 -54.49 32.17 11.51
C PHE A 10 -52.98 31.93 11.57
N LEU A 11 -52.25 33.04 11.44
CA LEU A 11 -50.86 33.21 11.80
C LEU A 11 -50.72 33.07 13.32
N LEU A 12 -49.91 32.11 13.77
CA LEU A 12 -49.21 32.18 15.06
C LEU A 12 -47.78 31.75 14.83
N VAL A 13 -46.92 32.76 14.74
CA VAL A 13 -45.47 32.64 14.67
C VAL A 13 -44.98 32.18 16.04
N GLY A 14 -44.69 30.89 16.18
CA GLY A 14 -43.84 30.37 17.24
C GLY A 14 -42.39 30.67 16.90
N LEU A 15 -41.84 31.77 17.43
CA LEU A 15 -40.40 31.99 17.51
C LEU A 15 -39.83 31.06 18.58
N GLU A 16 -39.66 29.78 18.25
CA GLU A 16 -38.70 28.94 18.97
C GLU A 16 -37.35 29.10 18.28
N GLY A 17 -36.43 29.68 19.04
CA GLY A 17 -35.13 30.11 18.56
C GLY A 17 -34.35 28.98 17.90
N CYS A 18 -33.83 29.25 16.71
CA CYS A 18 -32.60 28.64 16.27
C CYS A 18 -31.54 28.98 17.34
N LYS A 19 -31.23 28.02 18.21
CA LYS A 19 -29.94 28.03 18.91
C LYS A 19 -28.89 28.08 17.80
N LYS A 20 -28.24 29.24 17.64
CA LYS A 20 -26.95 29.32 16.96
C LYS A 20 -26.11 28.19 17.54
N GLU A 21 -25.73 27.21 16.73
CA GLU A 21 -24.55 26.42 17.05
C GLU A 21 -23.43 27.44 17.29
N GLU A 22 -22.86 27.42 18.50
CA GLU A 22 -21.68 28.21 18.81
C GLU A 22 -20.61 27.81 17.78
N GLY A 23 -20.38 28.70 16.82
CA GLY A 23 -19.32 28.49 15.84
C GLY A 23 -18.02 28.29 16.61
N LEU A 24 -17.32 27.20 16.32
CA LEU A 24 -15.96 26.99 16.82
C LEU A 24 -15.14 28.25 16.51
N ASP A 25 -14.65 28.91 17.55
CA ASP A 25 -13.78 30.08 17.42
C ASP A 25 -12.38 29.61 16.97
N ILE A 26 -12.24 29.42 15.65
CA ILE A 26 -10.99 29.00 15.02
C ILE A 26 -10.13 30.24 14.81
N THR A 27 -9.13 30.42 15.68
CA THR A 27 -8.15 31.52 15.60
C THR A 27 -7.04 31.21 14.60
N ASP A 28 -6.28 32.25 14.23
CA ASP A 28 -5.08 32.08 13.40
C ASP A 28 -4.05 31.15 14.06
N ASP A 29 -3.96 31.14 15.39
CA ASP A 29 -3.09 30.23 16.15
C ASP A 29 -3.55 28.78 16.02
N HIS A 30 -4.87 28.52 16.04
CA HIS A 30 -5.42 27.18 15.79
C HIS A 30 -5.07 26.70 14.38
N MET A 31 -5.15 27.58 13.39
CA MET A 31 -4.77 27.27 12.01
C MET A 31 -3.27 27.04 11.85
N ALA A 32 -2.43 27.89 12.44
CA ALA A 32 -0.98 27.74 12.41
C ALA A 32 -0.52 26.44 13.08
N TYR A 33 -1.12 26.09 14.23
CA TYR A 33 -0.86 24.82 14.90
C TYR A 33 -1.25 23.62 14.02
N ALA A 34 -2.46 23.65 13.44
CA ALA A 34 -2.92 22.58 12.56
C ALA A 34 -2.02 22.41 11.33
N LEU A 35 -1.63 23.51 10.67
CA LEU A 35 -0.70 23.49 9.53
C LEU A 35 0.69 22.99 9.92
N GLY A 36 1.17 23.36 11.11
CA GLY A 36 2.43 22.84 11.66
C GLY A 36 2.42 21.32 11.82
N LYS A 37 1.27 20.73 12.20
CA LYS A 37 1.10 19.27 12.30
C LYS A 37 1.02 18.56 10.96
N LEU A 38 0.80 19.28 9.86
CA LEU A 38 0.78 18.70 8.51
C LEU A 38 2.18 18.55 7.91
N GLN A 39 3.18 19.28 8.41
CA GLN A 39 4.56 19.25 7.90
C GLN A 39 5.05 17.81 7.73
N PHE A 40 5.66 17.51 6.59
CA PHE A 40 6.12 16.17 6.25
C PHE A 40 7.55 16.24 5.72
N THR A 41 8.38 15.28 6.12
CA THR A 41 9.72 15.07 5.59
C THR A 41 9.79 13.66 5.05
N CYS A 42 10.25 13.51 3.80
CA CYS A 42 10.38 12.20 3.20
C CYS A 42 11.46 11.38 3.92
N VAL A 43 11.06 10.21 4.40
CA VAL A 43 11.94 9.17 4.98
C VAL A 43 11.67 7.89 4.19
N LYS A 44 12.72 7.13 3.87
CA LYS A 44 12.55 5.81 3.27
C LYS A 44 12.43 4.76 4.35
N GLU A 45 11.47 3.86 4.21
CA GLU A 45 11.26 2.75 5.16
C GLU A 45 12.51 1.91 5.34
N SER A 46 13.27 1.67 4.26
CA SER A 46 14.53 0.91 4.28
C SER A 46 15.59 1.47 5.23
N GLU A 47 15.51 2.75 5.62
CA GLU A 47 16.43 3.38 6.58
C GLU A 47 16.06 3.06 8.04
N ARG A 48 14.88 2.49 8.29
CA ARG A 48 14.33 2.19 9.63
C ARG A 48 14.14 0.72 9.91
N LEU A 49 14.21 -0.14 8.89
CA LEU A 49 13.96 -1.57 9.04
C LEU A 49 15.10 -2.24 9.83
N PRO A 50 14.77 -3.13 10.79
CA PRO A 50 15.78 -3.90 11.49
C PRO A 50 16.47 -4.90 10.54
N PRO A 51 17.74 -5.28 10.81
CA PRO A 51 18.41 -6.31 10.03
C PRO A 51 17.69 -7.66 10.19
N VAL A 52 17.68 -8.46 9.12
CA VAL A 52 17.08 -9.80 9.09
C VAL A 52 18.21 -10.81 8.94
N SER A 53 18.25 -11.83 9.80
CA SER A 53 19.24 -12.90 9.71
C SER A 53 19.02 -13.76 8.46
N GLU A 54 20.07 -14.45 8.01
CA GLU A 54 19.95 -15.42 6.91
C GLU A 54 18.93 -16.51 7.22
N SER A 55 18.87 -16.95 8.47
CA SER A 55 17.89 -17.94 8.93
C SER A 55 16.45 -17.47 8.77
N ALA A 56 16.16 -16.26 9.24
CA ALA A 56 14.85 -15.64 9.12
C ALA A 56 14.47 -15.37 7.66
N GLN A 57 15.44 -14.97 6.84
CA GLN A 57 15.25 -14.76 5.40
C GLN A 57 14.96 -16.07 4.66
N SER A 58 15.66 -17.16 4.99
CA SER A 58 15.44 -18.49 4.39
C SER A 58 14.04 -19.03 4.71
N LEU A 59 13.63 -18.95 5.99
CA LEU A 59 12.29 -19.36 6.44
C LEU A 59 11.19 -18.56 5.73
N TYR A 60 11.35 -17.23 5.64
CA TYR A 60 10.41 -16.37 4.93
C TYR A 60 10.34 -16.68 3.43
N ASN A 61 11.48 -16.84 2.76
CA ASN A 61 11.53 -17.14 1.33
C ASN A 61 10.85 -18.48 1.02
N TYR A 62 11.08 -19.50 1.84
CA TYR A 62 10.45 -20.80 1.68
C TYR A 62 8.93 -20.74 1.93
N ALA A 63 8.49 -20.04 2.98
CA ALA A 63 7.07 -19.80 3.24
C ALA A 63 6.39 -19.10 2.05
N ARG A 64 7.02 -18.04 1.50
CA ARG A 64 6.52 -17.31 0.34
C ARG A 64 6.56 -18.15 -0.94
N PHE A 65 7.51 -19.06 -1.10
CA PHE A 65 7.48 -20.00 -2.23
C PHE A 65 6.23 -20.89 -2.17
N LEU A 66 5.97 -21.51 -1.02
CA LEU A 66 4.76 -22.33 -0.78
C LEU A 66 3.48 -21.53 -1.01
N ASP A 67 3.44 -20.28 -0.54
CA ASP A 67 2.28 -19.39 -0.69
C ASP A 67 2.06 -18.89 -2.13
N SER A 68 3.07 -18.89 -3.00
CA SER A 68 2.88 -18.50 -4.41
C SER A 68 2.56 -19.63 -5.37
N GLY A 69 2.57 -20.87 -4.89
CA GLY A 69 2.23 -22.02 -5.71
C GLY A 69 0.78 -21.98 -6.19
N VAL A 70 0.54 -22.48 -7.40
CA VAL A 70 -0.82 -22.67 -7.98
C VAL A 70 -1.49 -23.98 -7.55
N ALA A 71 -0.80 -24.78 -6.74
CA ALA A 71 -1.35 -26.00 -6.16
C ALA A 71 -2.25 -25.70 -4.96
N GLN A 72 -3.03 -26.69 -4.52
CA GLN A 72 -3.81 -26.59 -3.28
C GLN A 72 -2.85 -26.27 -2.11
N LYS A 73 -3.01 -25.06 -1.55
CA LYS A 73 -2.14 -24.56 -0.50
C LYS A 73 -2.46 -25.20 0.85
N ASP A 74 -1.44 -25.73 1.51
CA ASP A 74 -1.50 -26.06 2.94
C ASP A 74 -1.11 -24.82 3.75
N TYR A 75 -2.11 -24.03 4.13
CA TYR A 75 -1.89 -22.80 4.90
C TYR A 75 -1.30 -23.07 6.28
N GLN A 76 -1.52 -24.25 6.87
CA GLN A 76 -0.92 -24.60 8.17
C GLN A 76 0.59 -24.81 8.02
N GLN A 77 1.00 -25.50 6.94
CA GLN A 77 2.41 -25.65 6.62
C GLN A 77 3.05 -24.29 6.27
N ILE A 78 2.38 -23.43 5.51
CA ILE A 78 2.87 -22.07 5.21
C ILE A 78 3.05 -21.27 6.51
N ALA A 79 2.06 -21.30 7.40
CA ALA A 79 2.11 -20.59 8.66
C ALA A 79 3.17 -21.10 9.63
N ARG A 80 3.49 -22.41 9.63
CA ARG A 80 4.67 -22.94 10.36
C ARG A 80 5.93 -22.14 10.01
N PHE A 81 6.21 -22.00 8.71
CA PHE A 81 7.41 -21.29 8.27
C PHE A 81 7.33 -19.77 8.50
N TYR A 82 6.15 -19.15 8.37
CA TYR A 82 5.99 -17.75 8.75
C TYR A 82 6.17 -17.53 10.27
N ARG A 83 5.65 -18.42 11.13
CA ARG A 83 5.86 -18.37 12.60
C ARG A 83 7.33 -18.49 12.96
N LEU A 84 8.02 -19.49 12.41
CA LEU A 84 9.46 -19.67 12.62
C LEU A 84 10.27 -18.47 12.09
N GLY A 85 9.95 -17.99 10.88
CA GLY A 85 10.61 -16.82 10.31
C GLY A 85 10.40 -15.56 11.14
N TYR A 86 9.17 -15.34 11.64
CA TYR A 86 8.84 -14.25 12.53
C TYR A 86 9.61 -14.34 13.86
N ALA A 87 9.64 -15.53 14.48
CA ALA A 87 10.40 -15.77 15.70
C ALA A 87 11.92 -15.57 15.52
N ALA A 88 12.44 -15.84 14.32
CA ALA A 88 13.82 -15.56 13.93
C ALA A 88 14.07 -14.06 13.61
N GLY A 89 13.04 -13.21 13.64
CA GLY A 89 13.15 -11.76 13.43
C GLY A 89 12.75 -11.26 12.04
N SER A 90 12.17 -12.10 11.18
CA SER A 90 11.64 -11.64 9.88
C SER A 90 10.33 -10.89 10.08
N TYR A 91 10.40 -9.56 10.01
CA TYR A 91 9.21 -8.71 10.05
C TYR A 91 8.25 -9.00 8.89
N LYS A 92 8.76 -9.37 7.70
CA LYS A 92 7.92 -9.76 6.55
C LYS A 92 7.14 -11.06 6.82
N ALA A 93 7.75 -12.01 7.54
CA ALA A 93 7.07 -13.21 7.95
C ALA A 93 5.98 -12.90 8.99
N GLY A 94 6.26 -11.97 9.92
CA GLY A 94 5.26 -11.43 10.85
C GLY A 94 4.07 -10.80 10.13
N THR A 95 4.33 -9.94 9.13
CA THR A 95 3.30 -9.28 8.32
C THR A 95 2.40 -10.29 7.59
N ASN A 96 3.01 -11.29 6.94
CA ASN A 96 2.26 -12.32 6.25
C ASN A 96 1.50 -13.23 7.22
N LEU A 97 2.08 -13.53 8.39
CA LEU A 97 1.44 -14.36 9.42
C LEU A 97 0.15 -13.72 9.95
N HIS A 98 0.20 -12.45 10.40
CA HIS A 98 -1.00 -11.80 10.92
C HIS A 98 -2.06 -11.61 9.83
N THR A 99 -1.65 -11.47 8.57
CA THR A 99 -2.58 -11.47 7.43
C THR A 99 -3.31 -12.81 7.30
N LEU A 100 -2.60 -13.94 7.31
CA LEU A 100 -3.22 -15.27 7.27
C LEU A 100 -4.18 -15.52 8.44
N ILE A 101 -3.81 -15.09 9.64
CA ILE A 101 -4.67 -15.22 10.84
C ILE A 101 -5.92 -14.35 10.69
N SER A 102 -5.75 -13.08 10.33
CA SER A 102 -6.87 -12.13 10.24
C SER A 102 -7.90 -12.51 9.16
N GLN A 103 -7.45 -13.15 8.09
CA GLN A 103 -8.31 -13.69 7.02
C GLN A 103 -8.92 -15.06 7.36
N GLY A 104 -8.62 -15.63 8.52
CA GLY A 104 -9.12 -16.96 8.93
C GLY A 104 -8.57 -18.12 8.11
N MET A 105 -7.43 -17.92 7.43
CA MET A 105 -6.81 -18.95 6.57
C MET A 105 -6.07 -20.02 7.38
N ILE A 106 -5.74 -19.71 8.64
CA ILE A 106 -5.13 -20.65 9.58
C ILE A 106 -5.86 -20.66 10.91
N LYS A 107 -5.72 -21.77 11.63
CA LYS A 107 -6.30 -21.96 12.96
C LYS A 107 -5.52 -21.16 14.00
N SER A 108 -6.25 -20.41 14.80
CA SER A 108 -5.79 -19.72 16.00
C SER A 108 -6.91 -19.75 17.04
N ASP A 109 -6.56 -19.94 18.31
CA ASP A 109 -7.53 -20.00 19.40
C ASP A 109 -8.06 -18.60 19.76
N GLU A 110 -7.19 -17.58 19.67
CA GLU A 110 -7.53 -16.16 19.90
C GLU A 110 -6.99 -15.29 18.76
N PRO A 111 -7.57 -15.37 17.55
CA PRO A 111 -6.97 -14.80 16.34
C PRO A 111 -6.82 -13.28 16.41
N GLY A 112 -7.78 -12.58 17.03
CA GLY A 112 -7.68 -11.15 17.28
C GLY A 112 -6.53 -10.79 18.20
N LYS A 113 -6.28 -11.58 19.23
CA LYS A 113 -5.18 -11.34 20.18
C LYS A 113 -3.82 -11.63 19.52
N GLU A 114 -3.69 -12.77 18.85
CA GLU A 114 -2.43 -13.18 18.19
C GLU A 114 -2.00 -12.14 17.13
N VAL A 115 -2.94 -11.64 16.33
CA VAL A 115 -2.67 -10.57 15.35
C VAL A 115 -2.14 -9.31 16.03
N ILE A 116 -2.78 -8.87 17.11
CA ILE A 116 -2.37 -7.65 17.82
C ILE A 116 -1.03 -7.83 18.52
N ASP A 117 -0.77 -8.99 19.13
CA ASP A 117 0.54 -9.30 19.73
C ASP A 117 1.67 -9.25 18.69
N ILE A 118 1.43 -9.78 17.48
CA ILE A 118 2.40 -9.71 16.36
C ILE A 118 2.65 -8.25 15.97
N VAL A 119 1.59 -7.46 15.78
CA VAL A 119 1.69 -6.06 15.34
C VAL A 119 2.38 -5.19 16.40
N GLU A 120 2.07 -5.36 17.69
CA GLU A 120 2.74 -4.67 18.79
C GLU A 120 4.22 -5.04 18.88
N SER A 121 4.58 -6.29 18.61
CA SER A 121 5.97 -6.73 18.51
C SER A 121 6.71 -6.07 17.34
N LEU A 122 6.09 -5.97 16.16
CA LEU A 122 6.66 -5.25 15.01
C LEU A 122 6.89 -3.77 15.31
N ILE A 123 5.92 -3.11 15.96
CA ILE A 123 6.06 -1.73 16.45
C ILE A 123 7.22 -1.61 17.43
N SER A 124 7.33 -2.54 18.39
CA SER A 124 8.39 -2.56 19.40
C SER A 124 9.77 -2.78 18.77
N ALA A 125 9.84 -3.54 17.68
CA ALA A 125 11.05 -3.72 16.86
C ALA A 125 11.36 -2.53 15.94
N GLY A 126 10.55 -1.47 15.95
CA GLY A 126 10.75 -0.26 15.16
C GLY A 126 10.35 -0.39 13.69
N VAL A 127 9.63 -1.45 13.30
CA VAL A 127 9.19 -1.69 11.92
C VAL A 127 8.08 -0.69 11.56
N PRO A 128 8.27 0.21 10.57
CA PRO A 128 7.27 1.22 10.23
C PRO A 128 5.93 0.61 9.79
N GLY A 129 5.96 -0.52 9.05
CA GLY A 129 4.77 -1.29 8.67
C GLY A 129 3.89 -1.71 9.86
N GLY A 130 4.45 -2.04 11.02
CA GLY A 130 3.65 -2.41 12.20
C GLY A 130 2.74 -1.27 12.69
N TYR A 131 3.17 -0.01 12.55
CA TYR A 131 2.28 1.13 12.83
C TYR A 131 1.15 1.23 11.81
N TYR A 132 1.41 0.94 10.53
CA TYR A 132 0.38 0.90 9.50
C TYR A 132 -0.64 -0.22 9.78
N ASP A 133 -0.16 -1.42 10.13
CA ASP A 133 -0.99 -2.58 10.47
C ASP A 133 -1.89 -2.30 11.69
N MET A 134 -1.36 -1.68 12.74
CA MET A 134 -2.16 -1.26 13.90
C MET A 134 -3.21 -0.21 13.52
N GLY A 135 -2.86 0.73 12.63
CA GLY A 135 -3.81 1.69 12.07
C GLY A 135 -4.98 0.98 11.39
N HIS A 136 -4.68 0.01 10.53
CA HIS A 136 -5.69 -0.81 9.85
C HIS A 136 -6.60 -1.55 10.84
N TYR A 137 -6.02 -2.23 11.84
CA TYR A 137 -6.81 -2.99 12.81
C TYR A 137 -7.66 -2.13 13.76
N LEU A 138 -7.20 -0.91 14.08
CA LEU A 138 -8.02 0.09 14.78
C LEU A 138 -9.15 0.64 13.90
N GLU A 139 -8.93 0.76 12.59
CA GLU A 139 -9.95 1.25 11.66
C GLU A 139 -11.10 0.25 11.50
N ILE A 140 -10.80 -1.05 11.47
CA ILE A 140 -11.80 -2.12 11.30
C ILE A 140 -12.29 -2.75 12.62
N GLY A 141 -11.59 -2.51 13.73
CA GLY A 141 -11.92 -3.08 15.05
C GLY A 141 -11.63 -4.57 15.20
N TYR A 142 -10.57 -5.08 14.56
CA TYR A 142 -10.19 -6.50 14.66
C TYR A 142 -9.14 -6.70 15.76
N GLY A 143 -9.44 -7.52 16.77
CA GLY A 143 -8.57 -7.73 17.94
C GLY A 143 -8.49 -6.54 18.91
N VAL A 144 -8.92 -5.36 18.49
CA VAL A 144 -9.02 -4.12 19.28
C VAL A 144 -10.37 -3.46 19.09
N LYS A 145 -10.75 -2.56 20.01
CA LYS A 145 -11.93 -1.71 19.82
C LYS A 145 -11.67 -0.74 18.66
N GLN A 146 -12.62 -0.65 17.74
CA GLN A 146 -12.56 0.29 16.62
C GLN A 146 -12.37 1.74 17.10
N ASP A 147 -11.39 2.44 16.53
CA ASP A 147 -11.05 3.83 16.84
C ASP A 147 -10.32 4.48 15.64
N THR A 148 -11.10 5.08 14.73
CA THR A 148 -10.57 5.72 13.52
C THR A 148 -9.64 6.90 13.82
N SER A 149 -9.88 7.65 14.89
CA SER A 149 -9.04 8.78 15.26
C SER A 149 -7.65 8.32 15.67
N ARG A 150 -7.57 7.25 16.47
CA ARG A 150 -6.28 6.61 16.80
C ARG A 150 -5.65 5.97 15.57
N ALA A 151 -6.43 5.32 14.70
CA ALA A 151 -5.94 4.76 13.44
C ALA A 151 -5.20 5.81 12.60
N HIS A 152 -5.77 7.01 12.41
CA HIS A 152 -5.12 8.10 11.69
C HIS A 152 -3.79 8.53 12.32
N ALA A 153 -3.68 8.53 13.65
CA ALA A 153 -2.42 8.82 14.34
C ALA A 153 -1.36 7.74 14.08
N TYR A 154 -1.77 6.46 14.06
CA TYR A 154 -0.91 5.32 13.70
C TYR A 154 -0.44 5.38 12.25
N PHE A 155 -1.35 5.62 11.30
CA PHE A 155 -0.99 5.82 9.90
C PHE A 155 -0.04 7.01 9.71
N ARG A 156 -0.31 8.13 10.40
CA ARG A 156 0.59 9.29 10.34
C ARG A 156 1.99 8.93 10.86
N ARG A 157 2.06 8.22 11.98
CA ARG A 157 3.34 7.76 12.54
C ARG A 157 4.08 6.83 11.58
N ALA A 158 3.39 5.89 10.95
CA ALA A 158 3.97 5.00 9.95
C ALA A 158 4.53 5.79 8.75
N ALA A 159 3.79 6.79 8.26
CA ALA A 159 4.21 7.65 7.16
C ALA A 159 5.48 8.47 7.48
N ASP A 160 5.53 9.04 8.69
CA ASP A 160 6.69 9.80 9.20
C ASP A 160 7.93 8.90 9.44
N LEU A 161 7.70 7.59 9.66
CA LEU A 161 8.76 6.57 9.74
C LEU A 161 9.13 5.97 8.38
N GLY A 162 8.46 6.40 7.32
CA GLY A 162 8.84 6.06 5.95
C GLY A 162 8.00 4.99 5.27
N ASN A 163 7.02 4.38 5.95
CA ASN A 163 6.20 3.33 5.35
C ASN A 163 5.46 3.86 4.10
N PRO A 164 5.67 3.28 2.91
CA PRO A 164 5.14 3.82 1.67
C PRO A 164 3.61 3.71 1.56
N ASP A 165 3.01 2.63 2.09
CA ASP A 165 1.55 2.47 2.13
C ASP A 165 0.90 3.55 2.99
N ALA A 166 1.49 3.84 4.15
CA ALA A 166 1.06 4.90 5.05
C ALA A 166 1.25 6.29 4.46
N GLN A 167 2.38 6.57 3.80
CA GLN A 167 2.60 7.83 3.09
C GLN A 167 1.51 8.05 2.04
N PHE A 168 1.17 7.02 1.27
CA PHE A 168 0.07 7.09 0.31
C PHE A 168 -1.29 7.26 0.99
N TYR A 169 -1.61 6.46 2.01
CA TYR A 169 -2.86 6.51 2.76
C TYR A 169 -3.10 7.88 3.39
N VAL A 170 -2.10 8.44 4.08
CA VAL A 170 -2.21 9.78 4.68
C VAL A 170 -2.35 10.84 3.60
N SER A 171 -1.68 10.70 2.44
CA SER A 171 -1.89 11.61 1.30
C SER A 171 -3.34 11.60 0.79
N LYS A 172 -4.03 10.47 0.91
CA LYS A 172 -5.46 10.32 0.57
C LYS A 172 -6.36 10.95 1.63
N LEU A 173 -6.04 10.78 2.92
CA LEU A 173 -6.76 11.45 4.01
C LEU A 173 -6.70 12.98 3.91
N LEU A 174 -5.56 13.51 3.46
CA LEU A 174 -5.33 14.94 3.31
C LEU A 174 -5.83 15.50 1.96
N GLU A 175 -6.32 14.63 1.07
CA GLU A 175 -6.83 15.04 -0.24
C GLU A 175 -8.07 15.93 -0.08
N GLY A 176 -8.12 17.04 -0.82
CA GLY A 176 -9.20 18.05 -0.70
C GLY A 176 -8.93 19.16 0.32
N ILE A 177 -7.98 18.97 1.25
CA ILE A 177 -7.54 20.05 2.14
C ILE A 177 -6.62 20.98 1.36
N THR A 178 -7.12 22.17 1.01
CA THR A 178 -6.42 23.10 0.10
C THR A 178 -5.03 23.50 0.59
N SER A 179 -4.85 23.70 1.89
CA SER A 179 -3.56 24.02 2.50
C SER A 179 -2.59 22.84 2.58
N ALA A 180 -3.05 21.60 2.42
CA ALA A 180 -2.23 20.39 2.47
C ALA A 180 -1.73 19.94 1.09
N LYS A 181 -2.10 20.62 0.00
CA LYS A 181 -1.80 20.20 -1.38
C LYS A 181 -0.32 19.84 -1.62
N GLN A 182 0.61 20.63 -1.08
CA GLN A 182 2.04 20.35 -1.24
C GLN A 182 2.47 19.13 -0.42
N VAL A 183 2.01 19.01 0.83
CA VAL A 183 2.25 17.84 1.69
C VAL A 183 1.75 16.55 1.03
N VAL A 184 0.54 16.57 0.46
CA VAL A 184 -0.02 15.45 -0.30
C VAL A 184 0.90 15.05 -1.46
N LEU A 185 1.39 16.03 -2.23
CA LEU A 185 2.28 15.78 -3.35
C LEU A 185 3.63 15.21 -2.90
N ASP A 186 4.19 15.71 -1.81
CA ASP A 186 5.48 15.28 -1.25
C ASP A 186 5.39 13.86 -0.68
N MET A 187 4.30 13.53 0.04
CA MET A 187 4.03 12.18 0.51
C MET A 187 3.89 11.19 -0.66
N ARG A 188 3.14 11.58 -1.70
CA ARG A 188 2.98 10.73 -2.89
C ARG A 188 4.30 10.50 -3.62
N ARG A 189 5.09 11.57 -3.81
CA ARG A 189 6.43 11.48 -4.40
C ARG A 189 7.35 10.57 -3.57
N CYS A 190 7.31 10.68 -2.24
CA CYS A 190 8.12 9.86 -1.35
C CYS A 190 7.77 8.37 -1.50
N ALA A 191 6.49 8.01 -1.40
CA ALA A 191 6.04 6.62 -1.57
C ALA A 191 6.30 6.09 -3.00
N MET A 192 6.11 6.92 -4.02
CA MET A 192 6.45 6.59 -5.42
C MET A 192 7.93 6.24 -5.56
N ASN A 193 8.83 7.02 -4.96
CA ASN A 193 10.28 6.79 -5.02
C ASN A 193 10.72 5.55 -4.23
N GLN A 194 9.84 4.98 -3.41
CA GLN A 194 10.02 3.70 -2.73
C GLN A 194 9.38 2.52 -3.50
N GLY A 195 8.77 2.78 -4.66
CA GLY A 195 8.16 1.77 -5.52
C GLY A 195 6.67 1.53 -5.27
N HIS A 196 5.95 2.43 -4.59
CA HIS A 196 4.51 2.30 -4.39
C HIS A 196 3.72 2.69 -5.65
N ALA A 197 3.27 1.68 -6.42
CA ALA A 197 2.68 1.85 -7.74
C ALA A 197 1.44 2.77 -7.76
N GLN A 198 0.52 2.61 -6.82
CA GLN A 198 -0.68 3.46 -6.73
C GLN A 198 -0.32 4.91 -6.38
N SER A 199 0.75 5.11 -5.61
CA SER A 199 1.17 6.47 -5.25
C SER A 199 1.75 7.19 -6.46
N ALA A 200 2.54 6.47 -7.26
CA ALA A 200 3.08 6.95 -8.54
C ALA A 200 1.96 7.33 -9.53
N TYR A 201 0.94 6.47 -9.66
CA TYR A 201 -0.26 6.76 -10.45
C TYR A 201 -0.97 8.04 -9.98
N HIS A 202 -1.25 8.16 -8.69
CA HIS A 202 -1.92 9.34 -8.12
C HIS A 202 -1.06 10.61 -8.16
N TYR A 203 0.27 10.46 -8.11
CA TYR A 203 1.23 11.55 -8.33
C TYR A 203 1.17 12.04 -9.78
N GLY A 204 1.21 11.12 -10.74
CA GLY A 204 1.07 11.41 -12.18
C GLY A 204 -0.25 12.09 -12.51
N MET A 205 -1.37 11.56 -12.01
CA MET A 205 -2.71 12.14 -12.19
C MET A 205 -2.82 13.56 -11.65
N PHE A 206 -2.28 13.82 -10.45
CA PHE A 206 -2.33 15.15 -9.85
C PHE A 206 -1.56 16.18 -10.70
N LEU A 207 -0.37 15.82 -11.19
CA LEU A 207 0.45 16.70 -12.01
C LEU A 207 -0.14 16.91 -13.40
N LYS A 208 -0.75 15.88 -13.99
CA LYS A 208 -1.49 16.01 -15.25
C LYS A 208 -2.61 17.03 -15.14
N VAL A 209 -3.41 16.98 -14.07
CA VAL A 209 -4.48 17.96 -13.80
C VAL A 209 -3.93 19.38 -13.60
N ARG A 210 -2.67 19.51 -13.17
CA ARG A 210 -1.96 20.79 -13.07
C ARG A 210 -1.21 21.19 -14.34
N HIS A 211 -1.32 20.41 -15.41
CA HIS A 211 -0.64 20.61 -16.69
C HIS A 211 0.89 20.54 -16.59
N SER A 212 1.41 19.94 -15.52
CA SER A 212 2.82 19.58 -15.35
C SER A 212 3.08 18.22 -16.02
N TYR A 213 2.99 18.21 -17.35
CA TYR A 213 3.00 16.96 -18.12
C TYR A 213 4.31 16.17 -18.01
N PRO A 214 5.51 16.77 -18.07
CA PRO A 214 6.75 16.01 -17.93
C PRO A 214 6.82 15.23 -16.62
N GLU A 215 6.53 15.87 -15.49
CA GLU A 215 6.55 15.22 -14.18
C GLU A 215 5.38 14.23 -14.03
N ALA A 216 4.26 14.47 -14.70
CA ALA A 216 3.16 13.51 -14.74
C ALA A 216 3.57 12.20 -15.41
N ILE A 217 4.25 12.31 -16.56
CA ILE A 217 4.78 11.18 -17.32
C ILE A 217 5.83 10.41 -16.50
N GLU A 218 6.70 11.10 -15.75
CA GLU A 218 7.62 10.44 -14.80
C GLU A 218 6.86 9.64 -13.73
N GLY A 219 5.79 10.22 -13.18
CA GLY A 219 4.90 9.55 -12.23
C GLY A 219 4.30 8.28 -12.81
N PHE A 220 3.74 8.35 -14.02
CA PHE A 220 3.20 7.17 -14.70
C PHE A 220 4.29 6.15 -15.05
N GLN A 221 5.46 6.57 -15.52
CA GLN A 221 6.58 5.66 -15.82
C GLN A 221 7.01 4.89 -14.57
N SER A 222 7.11 5.58 -13.42
CA SER A 222 7.39 4.95 -12.12
C SER A 222 6.25 4.01 -11.69
N GLY A 223 5.00 4.39 -11.93
CA GLY A 223 3.84 3.53 -11.68
C GLY A 223 3.88 2.24 -12.49
N THR A 224 4.13 2.33 -13.79
CA THR A 224 4.25 1.19 -14.70
C THR A 224 5.41 0.28 -14.29
N ARG A 225 6.58 0.86 -13.96
CA ARG A 225 7.73 0.09 -13.45
C ARG A 225 7.36 -0.79 -12.25
N ASN A 226 6.52 -0.26 -11.38
CA ASN A 226 6.15 -0.89 -10.11
C ASN A 226 4.84 -1.69 -10.16
N GLY A 227 4.24 -1.88 -11.34
CA GLY A 227 3.11 -2.79 -11.53
C GLY A 227 1.75 -2.11 -11.71
N SER A 228 1.68 -0.79 -11.91
CA SER A 228 0.42 -0.10 -12.23
C SER A 228 0.10 -0.23 -13.73
N SER A 229 -0.83 -1.13 -14.07
CA SER A 229 -1.37 -1.23 -15.44
C SER A 229 -2.08 0.04 -15.88
N ASN A 230 -2.86 0.67 -14.99
CA ASN A 230 -3.45 1.99 -15.22
C ASN A 230 -2.41 3.03 -15.68
N SER A 231 -1.23 3.06 -15.05
CA SER A 231 -0.16 3.99 -15.45
C SER A 231 0.37 3.68 -16.85
N ALA A 232 0.48 2.39 -17.20
CA ALA A 232 0.86 1.96 -18.55
C ALA A 232 -0.19 2.40 -19.58
N GLY A 233 -1.48 2.21 -19.30
CA GLY A 233 -2.57 2.64 -20.17
C GLY A 233 -2.60 4.16 -20.38
N PHE A 234 -2.34 4.95 -19.33
CA PHE A 234 -2.22 6.41 -19.47
C PHE A 234 -1.07 6.84 -20.39
N LEU A 235 0.08 6.15 -20.32
CA LEU A 235 1.20 6.41 -21.23
C LEU A 235 0.91 5.90 -22.64
N SER A 236 0.28 4.74 -22.77
CA SER A 236 -0.18 4.18 -24.05
C SER A 236 -1.04 5.19 -24.81
N GLY A 237 -2.12 5.68 -24.18
CA GLY A 237 -2.97 6.71 -24.76
C GLY A 237 -2.24 8.05 -24.93
N GLY A 238 -1.35 8.40 -24.00
CA GLY A 238 -0.59 9.65 -24.02
C GLY A 238 0.34 9.81 -25.22
N PHE A 239 0.90 8.71 -25.72
CA PHE A 239 1.70 8.69 -26.95
C PHE A 239 0.85 8.47 -28.21
N ALA A 240 -0.44 8.18 -28.10
CA ALA A 240 -1.34 7.94 -29.23
C ALA A 240 -1.98 9.20 -29.81
N THR A 241 -1.95 10.33 -29.09
CA THR A 241 -2.64 11.55 -29.53
C THR A 241 -1.93 12.82 -29.11
N PRO A 242 -1.69 13.77 -30.04
CA PRO A 242 -1.29 15.13 -29.72
C PRO A 242 -2.50 16.08 -29.57
N ASP A 243 -3.74 15.61 -29.76
CA ASP A 243 -4.93 16.47 -29.80
C ASP A 243 -5.31 16.96 -28.38
N PRO A 244 -5.26 18.28 -28.10
CA PRO A 244 -5.67 18.83 -26.81
C PRO A 244 -7.17 18.64 -26.50
N LYS A 245 -7.98 18.22 -27.48
CA LYS A 245 -9.38 17.86 -27.24
C LYS A 245 -9.52 16.48 -26.58
N ASP A 246 -8.54 15.60 -26.73
CA ASP A 246 -8.49 14.35 -25.96
C ASP A 246 -7.99 14.64 -24.54
N ARG A 247 -8.88 15.18 -23.71
CA ARG A 247 -8.51 15.61 -22.34
C ARG A 247 -8.01 14.45 -21.47
N LEU A 248 -8.41 13.21 -21.77
CA LEU A 248 -7.99 12.06 -20.98
C LEU A 248 -6.52 11.75 -21.25
N TYR A 249 -6.10 11.74 -22.51
CA TYR A 249 -4.76 11.34 -22.91
C TYR A 249 -3.83 12.47 -23.34
N TYR A 250 -4.28 13.72 -23.36
CA TYR A 250 -3.40 14.83 -23.72
C TYR A 250 -2.31 15.09 -22.67
N PHE A 251 -1.05 14.95 -23.09
CA PHE A 251 0.18 15.20 -22.32
C PHE A 251 1.14 16.21 -22.97
N ALA A 252 0.71 16.93 -24.02
CA ALA A 252 1.58 17.77 -24.84
C ALA A 252 2.81 17.03 -25.40
N LEU A 253 2.63 15.74 -25.72
CA LEU A 253 3.61 14.89 -26.38
C LEU A 253 3.38 14.90 -27.90
N ALA A 254 4.44 14.63 -28.66
CA ALA A 254 4.29 14.22 -30.05
C ALA A 254 3.70 12.80 -30.09
N GLU A 255 2.91 12.52 -31.13
CA GLU A 255 2.45 11.17 -31.40
C GLU A 255 3.65 10.24 -31.64
N ASP A 256 3.66 9.09 -30.96
CA ASP A 256 4.65 8.04 -31.11
C ASP A 256 3.94 6.68 -31.05
N PRO A 257 3.50 6.16 -32.23
CA PRO A 257 2.71 4.93 -32.29
C PRO A 257 3.44 3.71 -31.73
N GLU A 258 4.78 3.65 -31.85
CA GLU A 258 5.54 2.52 -31.32
C GLU A 258 5.67 2.59 -29.79
N ARG A 259 5.87 3.79 -29.21
CA ARG A 259 5.81 3.95 -27.74
C ARG A 259 4.44 3.57 -27.20
N SER A 260 3.40 4.09 -27.84
CA SER A 260 2.01 3.78 -27.48
C SER A 260 1.79 2.26 -27.48
N ARG A 261 2.16 1.57 -28.58
CA ARG A 261 2.08 0.11 -28.70
C ARG A 261 2.83 -0.63 -27.59
N ARG A 262 4.08 -0.23 -27.28
CA ARG A 262 4.87 -0.90 -26.23
C ARG A 262 4.25 -0.73 -24.85
N TYR A 263 3.71 0.44 -24.51
CA TYR A 263 2.98 0.63 -23.26
C TYR A 263 1.70 -0.20 -23.20
N ALA A 264 0.97 -0.36 -24.32
CA ALA A 264 -0.19 -1.24 -24.37
C ALA A 264 0.18 -2.71 -24.09
N ILE A 265 1.30 -3.20 -24.63
CA ILE A 265 1.79 -4.56 -24.34
C ILE A 265 2.21 -4.70 -22.88
N ILE A 266 2.79 -3.65 -22.29
CA ILE A 266 3.14 -3.62 -20.87
C ILE A 266 1.88 -3.65 -19.99
N GLU A 267 0.86 -2.88 -20.34
CA GLU A 267 -0.46 -2.88 -19.66
C GLU A 267 -1.04 -4.30 -19.63
N GLU A 268 -1.14 -4.96 -20.80
CA GLU A 268 -1.63 -6.33 -20.91
C GLU A 268 -0.80 -7.34 -20.10
N PHE A 269 0.53 -7.15 -20.05
CA PHE A 269 1.42 -7.99 -19.25
C PHE A 269 1.17 -7.81 -17.76
N LEU A 270 1.02 -6.57 -17.30
CA LEU A 270 0.75 -6.25 -15.90
C LEU A 270 -0.60 -6.80 -15.45
N ASP A 271 -1.65 -6.63 -16.26
CA ASP A 271 -2.99 -7.17 -15.96
C ASP A 271 -2.98 -8.70 -15.91
N ARG A 272 -2.31 -9.37 -16.86
CA ARG A 272 -2.25 -10.84 -16.92
C ARG A 272 -1.60 -11.46 -15.68
N TYR A 273 -0.67 -10.75 -15.04
CA TYR A 273 0.12 -11.25 -13.92
C TYR A 273 -0.07 -10.40 -12.65
N GLU A 274 -1.19 -9.67 -12.54
CA GLU A 274 -1.51 -8.81 -11.41
C GLU A 274 -1.51 -9.59 -10.09
N ASP A 275 -2.18 -10.74 -10.06
CA ASP A 275 -2.26 -11.64 -8.89
C ASP A 275 -0.89 -12.16 -8.41
N LEU A 276 0.10 -12.13 -9.29
CA LEU A 276 1.47 -12.57 -9.00
C LEU A 276 2.40 -11.39 -8.67
N GLY A 277 1.88 -10.16 -8.66
CA GLY A 277 2.63 -8.94 -8.36
C GLY A 277 3.67 -8.60 -9.43
N ALA A 278 3.29 -8.72 -10.71
CA ALA A 278 4.17 -8.38 -11.82
C ALA A 278 4.66 -6.93 -11.79
N LYS A 279 5.92 -6.74 -12.19
CA LYS A 279 6.60 -5.45 -12.29
C LYS A 279 7.40 -5.40 -13.59
N VAL A 280 7.81 -4.20 -13.99
CA VAL A 280 8.62 -3.97 -15.20
C VAL A 280 9.88 -3.18 -14.83
N PRO A 281 10.83 -3.78 -14.07
CA PRO A 281 12.02 -3.07 -13.60
C PRO A 281 12.89 -2.53 -14.76
N ASP A 282 12.85 -3.22 -15.89
CA ASP A 282 13.52 -2.96 -17.17
C ASP A 282 12.76 -1.99 -18.08
N ILE A 283 11.72 -1.29 -17.59
CA ILE A 283 10.88 -0.43 -18.44
C ILE A 283 11.67 0.63 -19.23
N ASP A 284 12.77 1.17 -18.72
CA ASP A 284 13.58 2.14 -19.49
C ASP A 284 14.46 1.48 -20.57
N SER A 285 14.71 0.17 -20.44
CA SER A 285 15.31 -0.64 -21.50
C SER A 285 14.29 -1.05 -22.56
N ILE A 286 12.99 -0.94 -22.27
CA ILE A 286 11.89 -1.28 -23.18
C ILE A 286 11.31 -0.03 -23.85
N VAL A 287 10.98 1.00 -23.07
CA VAL A 287 10.31 2.25 -23.48
C VAL A 287 10.86 3.44 -22.68
N PRO A 288 12.13 3.86 -22.88
CA PRO A 288 12.71 5.00 -22.15
C PRO A 288 12.02 6.30 -22.53
N LEU A 289 11.64 7.18 -21.59
CA LEU A 289 10.92 8.41 -21.91
C LEU A 289 11.66 9.32 -22.94
N PRO A 290 10.93 10.10 -23.77
CA PRO A 290 11.54 11.10 -24.64
C PRO A 290 12.45 12.06 -23.87
N PRO A 291 13.54 12.56 -24.48
CA PRO A 291 13.87 12.49 -25.91
C PRO A 291 14.66 11.24 -26.33
N ALA A 292 14.82 10.24 -25.45
CA ALA A 292 15.53 9.01 -25.80
C ALA A 292 14.89 8.32 -27.02
N LYS A 293 15.70 7.67 -27.86
CA LYS A 293 15.18 6.80 -28.92
C LYS A 293 14.79 5.45 -28.34
N LEU A 294 13.81 4.80 -28.95
CA LEU A 294 13.46 3.44 -28.56
C LEU A 294 14.59 2.47 -28.90
N PRO A 295 15.00 1.61 -27.95
CA PRO A 295 15.94 0.54 -28.22
C PRO A 295 15.25 -0.62 -28.94
N ASP A 296 16.04 -1.54 -29.49
CA ASP A 296 15.55 -2.85 -29.91
C ASP A 296 14.99 -3.59 -28.69
N TRP A 297 13.84 -4.24 -28.86
CA TRP A 297 13.19 -5.00 -27.79
C TRP A 297 12.65 -6.31 -28.35
N ASP A 298 12.97 -7.40 -27.66
CA ASP A 298 12.62 -8.77 -28.03
C ASP A 298 11.17 -9.17 -27.66
N GLY A 299 10.38 -8.24 -27.10
CA GLY A 299 9.01 -8.50 -26.67
C GLY A 299 8.89 -9.23 -25.33
N THR A 300 9.99 -9.35 -24.57
CA THR A 300 10.02 -10.06 -23.29
C THR A 300 10.21 -9.13 -22.09
N PHE A 301 9.98 -9.66 -20.89
CA PHE A 301 10.11 -8.92 -19.63
C PHE A 301 11.10 -9.61 -18.70
N GLU A 302 12.02 -8.84 -18.11
CA GLU A 302 12.98 -9.36 -17.12
C GLU A 302 12.28 -10.07 -15.95
N TRP A 303 11.14 -9.54 -15.49
CA TRP A 303 10.37 -10.15 -14.40
C TRP A 303 9.95 -11.57 -14.73
N LEU A 304 9.43 -11.80 -15.95
CA LEU A 304 8.97 -13.12 -16.38
C LEU A 304 10.16 -14.07 -16.59
N LYS A 305 11.21 -13.62 -17.28
CA LYS A 305 12.46 -14.37 -17.44
C LYS A 305 13.03 -14.81 -16.10
N LYS A 306 13.09 -13.90 -15.12
CA LYS A 306 13.59 -14.19 -13.77
C LYS A 306 12.69 -15.18 -13.06
N ARG A 307 11.38 -15.00 -13.07
CA ARG A 307 10.44 -15.92 -12.42
C ARG A 307 10.56 -17.34 -12.98
N ASP A 308 10.58 -17.48 -14.29
CA ASP A 308 10.58 -18.80 -14.95
C ASP A 308 11.95 -19.51 -14.85
N SER A 309 13.03 -18.77 -14.59
CA SER A 309 14.39 -19.32 -14.39
C SER A 309 14.82 -19.46 -12.92
N THR A 310 14.11 -18.85 -11.97
CA THR A 310 14.48 -18.91 -10.54
C THR A 310 14.14 -20.29 -10.00
N PRO A 311 15.13 -21.09 -9.54
CA PRO A 311 14.85 -22.37 -8.92
C PRO A 311 14.06 -22.17 -7.61
N PRO A 312 13.27 -23.16 -7.17
CA PRO A 312 12.66 -23.13 -5.84
C PRO A 312 13.70 -22.83 -4.76
N PRO A 313 13.38 -22.01 -3.74
CA PRO A 313 14.27 -21.84 -2.60
C PRO A 313 14.48 -23.18 -1.91
N GLU A 314 15.70 -23.39 -1.41
CA GLU A 314 16.02 -24.57 -0.62
C GLU A 314 15.13 -24.64 0.63
N LYS A 315 14.64 -25.85 0.94
CA LYS A 315 13.89 -26.08 2.17
C LYS A 315 14.84 -25.85 3.36
N PRO A 316 14.46 -25.02 4.36
CA PRO A 316 15.21 -24.88 5.60
C PRO A 316 15.46 -26.26 6.25
N SER A 317 16.68 -26.49 6.74
CA SER A 317 17.05 -27.80 7.29
C SER A 317 16.30 -28.10 8.59
N GLU A 318 15.98 -29.37 8.83
CA GLU A 318 15.31 -29.78 10.07
C GLU A 318 16.18 -29.52 11.30
N GLU A 319 17.51 -29.54 11.15
CA GLU A 319 18.46 -29.16 12.20
C GLU A 319 18.34 -27.69 12.56
N MET A 320 18.36 -26.80 11.57
CA MET A 320 18.17 -25.36 11.76
C MET A 320 16.81 -25.06 12.42
N ILE A 321 15.75 -25.73 11.98
CA ILE A 321 14.41 -25.57 12.56
C ILE A 321 14.42 -26.01 14.03
N ARG A 322 15.01 -27.17 14.33
CA ARG A 322 15.11 -27.69 15.70
C ARG A 322 15.86 -26.74 16.62
N GLU A 323 17.04 -26.27 16.21
CA GLU A 323 17.86 -25.34 17.01
C GLU A 323 17.13 -24.02 17.28
N LEU A 324 16.51 -23.43 16.25
CA LEU A 324 15.71 -22.21 16.40
C LEU A 324 14.51 -22.44 17.32
N SER A 325 13.81 -23.56 17.16
CA SER A 325 12.66 -23.91 18.00
C SER A 325 13.05 -24.12 19.46
N GLU A 326 14.18 -24.76 19.74
CA GLU A 326 14.72 -24.90 21.09
C GLU A 326 15.09 -23.54 21.69
N GLU A 327 15.77 -22.67 20.93
CA GLU A 327 16.15 -21.33 21.36
C GLU A 327 14.93 -20.44 21.69
N LYS A 328 13.88 -20.52 20.85
CA LYS A 328 12.69 -19.68 20.97
C LYS A 328 11.55 -20.32 21.77
N GLY A 329 11.71 -21.56 22.22
CA GLY A 329 10.68 -22.30 22.95
C GLY A 329 9.44 -22.59 22.10
N LEU A 330 9.63 -23.01 20.85
CA LEU A 330 8.57 -23.29 19.87
C LEU A 330 8.49 -24.77 19.54
N ASP A 331 7.30 -25.23 19.16
CA ASP A 331 7.11 -26.51 18.51
C ASP A 331 7.68 -26.44 17.07
N PRO A 332 8.66 -27.28 16.70
CA PRO A 332 9.25 -27.26 15.36
C PRO A 332 8.25 -27.60 14.25
N GLU A 333 7.19 -28.36 14.52
CA GLU A 333 6.20 -28.78 13.52
C GLU A 333 5.14 -27.73 13.24
N THR A 334 4.85 -26.86 14.20
CA THR A 334 3.78 -25.84 14.07
C THR A 334 4.28 -24.41 14.13
N GLY A 335 5.49 -24.18 14.66
CA GLY A 335 6.03 -22.87 14.99
C GLY A 335 5.31 -22.17 16.13
N LEU A 336 4.37 -22.86 16.82
CA LEU A 336 3.65 -22.30 17.96
C LEU A 336 4.52 -22.35 19.22
N PRO A 337 4.34 -21.39 20.16
CA PRO A 337 4.97 -21.50 21.47
C PRO A 337 4.62 -22.82 22.14
N LEU A 338 5.63 -23.53 22.65
CA LEU A 338 5.40 -24.65 23.55
C LEU A 338 4.66 -24.10 24.77
N SER A 339 3.51 -24.67 25.08
CA SER A 339 2.84 -24.36 26.34
C SER A 339 3.87 -24.60 27.45
N LYS A 340 4.19 -23.55 28.21
CA LYS A 340 4.90 -23.73 29.48
C LYS A 340 3.97 -24.60 30.31
N HIS A 341 4.21 -25.91 30.32
CA HIS A 341 3.38 -26.84 31.06
C HIS A 341 3.31 -26.37 32.52
N GLN A 342 2.06 -26.08 32.91
CA GLN A 342 1.38 -26.42 34.16
C GLN A 342 2.07 -26.12 35.48
#